data_AF-A0A5E4YQ04-F1
#
_entry.id   AF-A0A5E4YQ04-F1
#
_cell.length_a   1.000
_cell.length_b   1.000
_cell.length_c   1.000
_cell.angle_alpha   90.00
_cell.angle_beta   90.00
_cell.angle_gamma   90.00
#
_symmetry.space_group_name_H-M   'P 1'
#
loop_
_entity.id
_entity.type
_entity.pdbx_description
1 polymer ?
#
loop_
_entity_poly.entity_id
_entity_poly.type
_entity_poly.pdbx_seq_one_letter_code
_entity_poly.pdbx_strand_id
1 'polypeptide(L)'
;MAQPGEIAKIEVDTAHFKGNYPDRCSIQAAYVTGGTEQSLITQSMFWPVLLPEQKLAMDKQFHFEEPVQKLGAITHIRFNIIPDGGVSRLRLWGRLSDRKA
;
A
#
# COMPACT_ATOMS: atom_id res chain seq x y z
N MET A 1 9.47 3.81 1.26
CA MET A 1 9.09 5.11 1.86
C MET A 1 10.36 5.93 2.06
N ALA A 2 10.27 7.26 2.10
CA ALA A 2 11.46 8.10 2.33
C ALA A 2 11.98 8.01 3.77
N GLN A 3 11.10 7.72 4.74
CA GLN A 3 11.44 7.49 6.15
C GLN A 3 10.51 6.41 6.73
N PRO A 4 10.92 5.69 7.79
CA PRO A 4 10.04 4.77 8.49
C PRO A 4 8.83 5.48 9.10
N GLY A 5 7.65 4.86 9.02
CA GLY A 5 6.44 5.44 9.59
C GLY A 5 5.34 4.43 9.88
N GLU A 6 4.41 4.81 10.74
CA GLU A 6 3.20 4.03 11.06
C GLU A 6 2.02 4.60 10.29
N ILE A 7 1.41 3.78 9.45
CA ILE A 7 0.32 4.21 8.56
C ILE A 7 -1.01 4.21 9.30
N ALA A 8 -1.76 5.30 9.15
CA ALA A 8 -3.08 5.48 9.75
C ALA A 8 -4.20 5.63 8.70
N LYS A 9 -3.87 6.16 7.52
CA LYS A 9 -4.85 6.42 6.45
C LYS A 9 -4.24 6.12 5.09
N ILE A 10 -5.05 5.58 4.21
CA ILE A 10 -4.67 5.29 2.82
C ILE A 10 -5.71 5.92 1.88
N GLU A 11 -5.24 6.52 0.79
CA GLU A 11 -6.07 6.94 -0.33
C GLU A 11 -5.64 6.20 -1.59
N VAL A 12 -6.62 5.62 -2.29
CA VAL A 12 -6.47 5.08 -3.63
C VAL A 12 -7.38 5.90 -4.55
N ASP A 13 -6.79 6.53 -5.57
CA ASP A 13 -7.51 7.40 -6.50
C ASP A 13 -7.49 6.79 -7.90
N THR A 14 -8.67 6.48 -8.43
CA THR A 14 -8.87 5.98 -9.80
C THR A 14 -9.32 7.09 -10.76
N ALA A 15 -9.12 8.37 -10.42
CA ALA A 15 -9.45 9.51 -11.28
C ALA A 15 -8.99 9.29 -12.72
N HIS A 16 -9.83 9.64 -13.69
CA HIS A 16 -9.63 9.47 -15.14
C HIS A 16 -9.64 8.03 -15.67
N PHE A 17 -9.51 7.00 -14.81
CA PHE A 17 -9.64 5.60 -15.21
C PHE A 17 -11.12 5.20 -15.25
N LYS A 18 -11.75 5.39 -16.41
CA LYS A 18 -13.19 5.18 -16.63
C LYS A 18 -13.58 3.82 -17.22
N GLY A 19 -12.62 3.13 -17.83
CA GLY A 19 -12.82 1.80 -18.41
C GLY A 19 -11.71 0.80 -18.08
N ASN A 20 -10.59 1.25 -17.51
CA ASN A 20 -9.40 0.45 -17.21
C ASN A 20 -8.90 0.72 -15.77
N TYR A 21 -9.80 0.94 -14.82
CA TYR A 21 -9.47 0.91 -13.40
C TYR A 21 -9.38 -0.55 -12.93
N PRO A 22 -8.53 -0.88 -11.95
CA PRO A 22 -8.48 -2.23 -11.43
C PRO A 22 -9.75 -2.57 -10.66
N ASP A 23 -10.17 -3.83 -10.74
CA ASP A 23 -11.37 -4.30 -10.06
C ASP A 23 -11.22 -4.20 -8.53
N ARG A 24 -10.02 -4.59 -8.05
CA ARG A 24 -9.67 -4.63 -6.63
C ARG A 24 -8.23 -4.20 -6.39
N CYS A 25 -7.93 -3.79 -5.16
CA CYS A 25 -6.57 -3.56 -4.71
C CYS A 25 -6.32 -4.08 -3.29
N SER A 26 -5.06 -4.39 -2.97
CA SER A 26 -4.60 -4.66 -1.60
C SER A 26 -3.21 -4.06 -1.38
N ILE A 27 -2.82 -3.90 -0.11
CA ILE A 27 -1.48 -3.42 0.24
C ILE A 27 -0.86 -4.36 1.27
N GLN A 28 0.37 -4.78 1.00
CA GLN A 28 1.24 -5.43 1.98
C GLN A 28 2.34 -4.45 2.38
N ALA A 29 2.87 -4.61 3.59
CA ALA A 29 3.91 -3.71 4.09
C ALA A 29 4.85 -4.41 5.07
N ALA A 30 6.09 -3.93 5.11
CA ALA A 30 7.07 -4.43 6.06
C ALA A 30 8.11 -3.38 6.45
N TYR A 31 8.72 -3.62 7.61
CA TYR A 31 9.97 -3.00 8.00
C TYR A 31 11.13 -3.84 7.46
N VAL A 32 11.78 -3.39 6.40
CA VAL A 32 12.95 -4.06 5.84
C VAL A 32 14.22 -3.47 6.47
N THR A 33 15.05 -4.31 7.07
CA THR A 33 16.35 -3.95 7.70
C THR A 33 17.56 -4.20 6.81
N GLY A 34 17.39 -4.89 5.68
CA GLY A 34 18.46 -5.16 4.72
C GLY A 34 18.04 -6.16 3.65
N GLY A 35 18.95 -6.44 2.72
CA GLY A 35 18.73 -7.36 1.62
C GLY A 35 19.11 -6.76 0.27
N THR A 36 19.23 -7.63 -0.73
CA THR A 36 19.37 -7.23 -2.14
C THR A 36 17.99 -6.94 -2.74
N GLU A 37 17.94 -6.24 -3.87
CA GLU A 37 16.69 -6.01 -4.63
C GLU A 37 15.98 -7.33 -4.98
N GLN A 38 16.73 -8.36 -5.37
CA GLN A 38 16.15 -9.67 -5.66
C GLN A 38 15.51 -10.30 -4.42
N SER A 39 16.15 -10.15 -3.26
CA SER A 39 15.61 -10.66 -2.00
C SER A 39 14.36 -9.89 -1.56
N LEU A 40 14.28 -8.58 -1.85
CA LEU A 40 13.10 -7.75 -1.57
C LEU A 40 11.87 -8.25 -2.32
N ILE A 41 12.02 -8.62 -3.59
CA ILE A 41 10.92 -9.16 -4.40
C ILE A 41 10.35 -10.42 -3.74
N THR A 42 11.21 -11.38 -3.39
CA THR A 42 10.79 -12.64 -2.74
C THR A 42 10.18 -12.38 -1.36
N GLN A 43 10.81 -11.54 -0.53
CA GLN A 43 10.28 -11.19 0.78
C GLN A 43 8.88 -10.55 0.67
N SER A 44 8.67 -9.69 -0.33
CA SER A 44 7.39 -9.00 -0.53
C SER A 44 6.21 -9.92 -0.80
N MET A 45 6.45 -11.17 -1.21
CA MET A 45 5.41 -12.18 -1.36
C MET A 45 4.81 -12.61 -0.01
N PHE A 46 5.58 -12.44 1.08
CA PHE A 46 5.23 -12.88 2.43
C PHE A 46 5.04 -11.72 3.41
N TRP A 47 5.07 -10.47 2.93
CA TRP A 47 4.86 -9.31 3.80
C TRP A 47 3.44 -9.33 4.40
N PRO A 48 3.29 -8.92 5.67
CA PRO A 48 2.00 -8.76 6.30
C PRO A 48 1.07 -7.83 5.52
N VAL A 49 -0.23 -8.09 5.59
CA VAL A 49 -1.26 -7.29 4.94
C VAL A 49 -1.48 -6.00 5.74
N LEU A 50 -1.28 -4.86 5.08
CA LEU A 50 -1.59 -3.54 5.62
C LEU A 50 -3.03 -3.12 5.30
N LEU A 51 -3.46 -3.35 4.06
CA LEU A 51 -4.84 -3.12 3.62
C LEU A 51 -5.36 -4.39 2.96
N PRO A 52 -6.34 -5.09 3.57
CA PRO A 52 -7.02 -6.22 2.95
C PRO A 52 -7.66 -5.82 1.63
N GLU A 53 -7.97 -6.80 0.79
CA GLU A 53 -8.43 -6.54 -0.56
C GLU A 53 -9.76 -5.76 -0.64
N GLN A 54 -9.72 -4.57 -1.23
CA GLN A 54 -10.85 -3.64 -1.38
C GLN A 54 -11.35 -3.61 -2.82
N LYS A 55 -12.67 -3.47 -2.98
CA LYS A 55 -13.29 -3.21 -4.29
C LYS A 55 -13.06 -1.75 -4.68
N LEU A 56 -12.71 -1.53 -5.94
CA LEU A 56 -12.59 -0.19 -6.52
C LEU A 56 -13.70 0.07 -7.54
N ALA A 57 -13.76 1.31 -8.00
CA ALA A 57 -14.72 1.80 -8.98
C ALA A 57 -14.04 2.84 -9.85
N MET A 58 -14.61 3.10 -11.03
CA MET A 58 -14.13 4.12 -11.94
C MET A 58 -14.15 5.52 -11.34
N ASP A 59 -13.14 6.33 -11.69
CA ASP A 59 -13.11 7.78 -11.47
C ASP A 59 -13.47 8.22 -10.03
N LYS A 60 -12.89 7.55 -9.03
CA LYS A 60 -13.26 7.72 -7.63
C LYS A 60 -12.05 7.71 -6.69
N GLN A 61 -12.11 8.55 -5.66
CA GLN A 61 -11.20 8.52 -4.52
C GLN A 61 -11.76 7.62 -3.42
N PHE A 62 -10.93 6.71 -2.95
CA PHE A 62 -11.22 5.80 -1.85
C PHE A 62 -10.35 6.17 -0.67
N HIS A 63 -10.96 6.40 0.50
CA HIS A 63 -10.25 6.67 1.73
C HIS A 63 -10.47 5.53 2.72
N PHE A 64 -9.39 4.97 3.23
CA PHE A 64 -9.39 3.84 4.15
C PHE A 64 -8.70 4.23 5.45
N GLU A 65 -9.38 4.02 6.57
CA GLU A 65 -8.84 4.24 7.93
C GLU A 65 -9.07 2.98 8.78
N GLU A 66 -10.32 2.53 8.92
CA GLU A 66 -10.66 1.33 9.71
C GLU A 66 -10.04 0.02 9.21
N PRO A 67 -10.04 -0.32 7.91
CA PRO A 67 -9.46 -1.59 7.46
C PRO A 67 -7.92 -1.58 7.40
N VAL A 68 -7.28 -0.46 7.79
CA VAL A 68 -5.82 -0.33 7.79
C VAL A 68 -5.25 -1.00 9.04
N GLN A 69 -4.48 -2.05 8.84
CA GLN A 69 -3.90 -2.84 9.92
C GLN A 69 -2.73 -2.11 10.59
N LYS A 70 -2.66 -2.19 11.92
CA LYS A 70 -1.55 -1.60 12.70
C LYS A 70 -0.36 -2.55 12.72
N LEU A 71 0.57 -2.38 11.78
CA LEU A 71 1.79 -3.20 11.67
C LEU A 71 3.00 -2.59 12.40
N GLY A 72 2.84 -1.42 13.01
CA GLY A 72 3.94 -0.62 13.56
C GLY A 72 4.74 0.08 12.46
N ALA A 73 6.03 0.31 12.72
CA ALA A 73 6.90 0.99 11.78
C ALA A 73 7.02 0.22 10.45
N ILE A 74 6.86 0.91 9.33
CA ILE A 74 6.96 0.38 7.97
C ILE A 74 7.98 1.20 7.19
N THR A 75 8.78 0.54 6.35
CA THR A 75 9.70 1.21 5.40
C THR A 75 9.32 0.99 3.95
N HIS A 76 8.67 -0.13 3.64
CA HIS A 76 8.29 -0.50 2.28
C HIS A 76 6.84 -0.96 2.22
N ILE A 77 6.21 -0.71 1.07
CA ILE A 77 4.89 -1.22 0.75
C ILE A 77 4.95 -1.95 -0.58
N ARG A 78 4.03 -2.89 -0.76
CA ARG A 78 3.70 -3.50 -2.05
C ARG A 78 2.23 -3.21 -2.32
N PHE A 79 1.95 -2.45 -3.37
CA PHE A 79 0.60 -2.18 -3.83
C PHE A 79 0.23 -3.18 -4.91
N ASN A 80 -0.83 -3.94 -4.66
CA ASN A 80 -1.34 -4.93 -5.59
C ASN A 80 -2.61 -4.38 -6.25
N ILE A 81 -2.62 -4.31 -7.57
CA ILE A 81 -3.81 -4.06 -8.40
C ILE A 81 -4.24 -5.39 -9.03
N ILE A 82 -5.55 -5.69 -9.04
CA ILE A 82 -6.06 -7.01 -9.38
C ILE A 82 -7.22 -6.90 -10.38
N PRO A 83 -7.21 -7.66 -11.50
CA PRO A 83 -6.05 -8.39 -12.04
C PRO A 83 -5.01 -7.46 -12.67
N ASP A 84 -5.45 -6.33 -13.21
CA ASP A 84 -4.68 -5.28 -13.87
C ASP A 84 -5.48 -3.98 -13.89
N GLY A 85 -4.94 -2.91 -14.47
CA GLY A 85 -5.61 -1.61 -14.62
C GLY A 85 -4.72 -0.44 -14.24
N GLY A 86 -5.31 0.74 -14.10
CA GLY A 86 -4.61 1.96 -13.73
C GLY A 86 -5.18 2.63 -12.48
N VAL A 87 -4.27 3.22 -11.71
CA VAL A 87 -4.55 4.03 -10.52
C VAL A 87 -3.81 5.34 -10.70
N SER A 88 -4.51 6.45 -10.50
CA SER A 88 -3.95 7.79 -10.65
C SER A 88 -3.03 8.14 -9.50
N ARG A 89 -3.46 7.89 -8.26
CA ARG A 89 -2.66 8.20 -7.07
C ARG A 89 -2.83 7.14 -5.99
N LEU A 90 -1.73 6.92 -5.28
CA LEU A 90 -1.69 6.20 -4.02
C LEU A 90 -1.07 7.13 -2.98
N ARG A 91 -1.77 7.37 -1.88
CA ARG A 91 -1.27 8.18 -0.77
C ARG A 91 -1.41 7.41 0.54
N LEU A 92 -0.39 7.50 1.38
CA LEU A 92 -0.38 6.91 2.70
C LEU A 92 -0.02 8.01 3.68
N TRP A 93 -0.89 8.27 4.65
CA TRP A 93 -0.62 9.17 5.76
C TRP A 93 -0.36 8.35 7.01
N GLY A 94 0.61 8.84 7.76
CA GLY A 94 1.08 8.20 8.95
C GLY A 94 1.89 9.18 9.78
N ARG A 95 2.41 8.68 10.90
CA ARG A 95 3.38 9.39 11.72
C ARG A 95 4.75 8.80 11.46
N LEU A 96 5.78 9.65 11.51
CA LEU A 96 7.16 9.18 11.48
C LEU A 96 7.39 8.27 12.69
N SER A 97 8.14 7.19 12.48
CA SER A 97 8.50 6.28 13.56
C SER A 97 9.92 6.60 14.03
N ASP A 98 10.10 6.69 15.35
CA ASP A 98 11.42 6.88 15.97
C ASP A 98 12.29 5.61 15.92
N ARG A 99 11.73 4.50 15.43
CA ARG A 99 12.45 3.24 15.24
C ARG A 99 13.47 3.43 14.13
N LYS A 100 14.74 3.56 14.52
CA LYS A 100 15.88 3.53 13.61
C LYS A 100 16.08 2.11 13.07
N ALA A 101 16.46 2.02 11.80
CA ALA A 101 16.81 0.77 11.12
C ALA A 101 18.09 0.17 11.68
#